data_AF-A0A3D3HF55-F1
#
_entry.id   AF-A0A3D3HF55-F1
#
_cell.length_a   1.000
_cell.length_b   1.000
_cell.length_c   1.000
_cell.angle_alpha   90.00
_cell.angle_beta   90.00
_cell.angle_gamma   90.00
#
_symmetry.space_group_name_H-M   'P 1'
#
loop_
_entity.id
_entity.type
_entity.pdbx_description
1 polymer ?
#
loop_
_entity_poly.entity_id
_entity_poly.type
_entity_poly.pdbx_seq_one_letter_code
_entity_poly.pdbx_strand_id
1 'polypeptide(L)' 'MTWNATKGCYEAMLLLKQGWYNYEYVVIPSGSGTPEGFAFEGSHWETENDYLILTYFRDPATRYDRLTGITLANTRSSR' A
#
# COMPACT_ATOMS: atom_id res chain seq x y z
N MET A 1 -4.33 -5.33 15.22
CA MET A 1 -3.35 -5.78 16.24
C MET A 1 -3.84 -5.34 17.61
N THR A 2 -3.44 -6.04 18.67
CA THR A 2 -3.83 -5.71 20.05
C THR A 2 -2.59 -5.37 20.86
N TRP A 3 -2.63 -4.27 21.61
CA TRP A 3 -1.55 -3.88 22.51
C TRP A 3 -1.50 -4.83 23.72
N ASN A 4 -0.33 -5.43 23.95
CA ASN A 4 -0.03 -6.23 25.13
C ASN A 4 0.78 -5.38 26.13
N ALA A 5 0.11 -4.85 27.15
CA ALA A 5 0.73 -3.95 28.13
C ALA A 5 1.81 -4.64 28.99
N THR A 6 1.71 -5.94 29.24
CA THR A 6 2.70 -6.68 30.04
C THR A 6 4.02 -6.84 29.29
N LYS A 7 3.96 -7.00 27.96
CA LYS A 7 5.14 -7.14 27.10
C LYS A 7 5.59 -5.83 26.44
N GLY A 8 4.74 -4.80 26.46
CA GLY A 8 5.02 -3.52 25.82
C GLY A 8 5.08 -3.60 24.29
N CYS A 9 4.28 -4.46 23.66
CA CYS A 9 4.30 -4.65 22.21
C CYS A 9 2.90 -4.88 21.62
N TYR A 10 2.78 -4.74 20.29
CA TYR A 10 1.59 -5.11 19.54
C TYR A 10 1.67 -6.56 19.08
N GLU A 11 0.60 -7.33 19.30
CA GLU A 11 0.51 -8.75 18.92
C GLU A 11 -0.73 -9.00 18.04
N ALA A 12 -0.64 -10.02 17.17
CA ALA A 12 -1.77 -10.57 16.43
C ALA A 12 -1.54 -12.06 16.15
N MET A 13 -2.61 -12.84 16.14
CA MET A 13 -2.60 -14.25 15.74
C MET A 13 -3.39 -14.38 14.45
N LEU A 14 -2.75 -14.90 13.40
CA LEU A 14 -3.30 -15.00 12.04
C LEU A 14 -3.11 -16.44 11.54
N LEU A 15 -4.17 -17.05 11.02
CA LEU A 15 -4.09 -18.34 10.34
C LEU A 15 -3.65 -18.10 8.89
N LEU A 16 -2.42 -18.47 8.55
CA LEU A 16 -1.84 -18.29 7.22
C LEU A 16 -1.56 -19.64 6.55
N LYS A 17 -1.57 -19.64 5.22
CA LYS A 17 -1.12 -20.79 4.43
C LYS A 17 0.41 -20.89 4.50
N GLN A 18 0.98 -22.05 4.25
CA GLN A 18 2.43 -22.19 4.15
C GLN A 18 2.96 -21.46 2.90
N GLY A 19 4.00 -20.64 3.07
CA GLY A 19 4.59 -19.84 1.99
C GLY A 19 5.39 -18.65 2.52
N TRP A 20 5.79 -17.77 1.61
CA TRP A 20 6.49 -16.52 1.91
C TRP A 20 5.50 -15.35 1.94
N TYR A 21 5.67 -14.47 2.93
CA TYR A 21 4.82 -13.29 3.13
C TYR A 21 5.67 -12.05 3.34
N ASN A 22 5.43 -11.03 2.52
CA ASN A 22 5.84 -9.66 2.82
C ASN A 22 4.71 -9.00 3.62
N TYR A 23 5.07 -8.17 4.61
CA TYR A 23 4.12 -7.47 5.45
C TYR A 23 4.70 -6.11 5.84
N GLU A 24 3.82 -5.18 6.21
CA GLU A 24 4.15 -3.85 6.73
C GLU A 24 3.24 -3.53 7.93
N TYR A 25 3.70 -2.65 8.81
CA TYR A 25 2.90 -2.10 9.90
C TYR A 25 2.35 -0.73 9.52
N VAL A 26 1.02 -0.61 9.46
CA VAL A 26 0.32 0.65 9.22
C VAL A 26 -0.51 1.08 10.42
N VAL A 27 -0.57 2.39 10.65
CA VAL A 27 -1.42 3.03 11.66
C VAL A 27 -2.55 3.76 10.97
N ILE A 28 -3.73 3.78 11.58
CA ILE A 28 -4.81 4.69 11.17
C ILE A 28 -4.86 5.81 12.22
N PRO A 29 -4.45 7.05 11.88
CA PRO A 29 -4.48 8.16 12.83
C PRO A 29 -5.91 8.44 13.31
N SER A 30 -6.06 8.85 14.57
CA SER A 30 -7.38 9.20 15.14
C SER A 30 -8.06 10.30 14.33
N GLY A 31 -9.25 10.01 13.78
CA GLY A 31 -10.01 10.95 12.96
C GLY A 31 -9.62 10.96 11.47
N SER A 32 -8.59 10.21 11.07
CA SER A 32 -8.26 9.93 9.67
C SER A 32 -8.85 8.59 9.25
N GLY A 33 -9.34 8.50 8.02
CA GLY A 33 -9.69 7.22 7.38
C GLY A 33 -8.54 6.62 6.56
N THR A 34 -7.42 7.34 6.44
CA THR A 34 -6.29 6.96 5.58
C THR A 34 -5.23 6.24 6.42
N PRO A 35 -4.87 4.99 6.09
CA PRO A 35 -3.75 4.29 6.70
C PRO A 35 -2.41 4.96 6.38
N GLU A 36 -1.51 4.95 7.34
CA GLU A 36 -0.18 5.56 7.26
C GLU A 36 0.88 4.56 7.77
N GLY A 37 1.84 4.20 6.93
CA GLY A 37 2.97 3.31 7.29
C GLY A 37 4.18 4.05 7.87
N PHE A 38 4.30 5.35 7.63
CA PHE A 38 5.52 6.14 7.93
C PHE A 38 5.90 6.13 9.41
N ALA A 39 4.93 5.99 10.32
CA ALA A 39 5.16 5.97 11.76
C ALA A 39 6.00 4.77 12.24
N PHE A 40 5.92 3.63 11.54
CA PHE A 40 6.67 2.41 11.88
C PHE A 40 7.75 2.08 10.85
N GLU A 41 7.40 2.16 9.56
CA GLU A 41 8.29 1.77 8.45
C GLU A 41 9.22 2.90 7.99
N GLY A 42 8.91 4.14 8.38
CA GLY A 42 9.63 5.34 7.90
C GLY A 42 9.23 5.73 6.47
N SER A 43 9.91 6.77 5.96
CA SER A 43 9.73 7.26 4.58
C SER A 43 11.09 7.50 3.96
N HIS A 44 11.56 6.54 3.16
CA HIS A 44 12.86 6.55 2.51
C HIS A 44 12.69 6.71 1.00
N TRP A 45 13.41 7.66 0.40
CA TRP A 45 13.25 7.97 -1.02
C TRP A 45 13.91 6.92 -1.92
N GLU A 46 14.88 6.17 -1.40
CA GLU A 46 15.59 5.10 -2.10
C GLU A 46 14.76 3.81 -2.22
N THR A 47 13.64 3.70 -1.50
CA THR A 47 12.84 2.46 -1.45
C THR A 47 12.34 2.06 -2.83
N GLU A 48 12.51 0.78 -3.15
CA GLU A 48 12.00 0.18 -4.37
C GLU A 48 10.47 0.08 -4.32
N ASN A 49 9.78 0.90 -5.11
CA ASN A 49 8.33 0.93 -5.16
C ASN A 49 7.86 0.81 -6.61
N ASP A 50 6.78 0.07 -6.80
CA ASP A 50 6.07 -0.04 -8.06
C ASP A 50 4.86 0.89 -8.09
N TYR A 51 4.80 1.75 -9.09
CA TYR A 51 3.68 2.66 -9.34
C TYR A 51 2.89 2.21 -10.56
N LEU A 52 1.62 1.85 -10.34
CA LEU A 52 0.68 1.52 -11.41
C LEU A 52 -0.06 2.77 -11.88
N ILE A 53 0.19 3.17 -13.12
CA ILE A 53 -0.45 4.29 -13.78
C ILE A 53 -1.56 3.76 -14.68
N LEU A 54 -2.80 4.19 -14.43
CA LEU A 54 -3.98 3.83 -15.21
C LEU A 54 -4.51 5.07 -15.93
N THR A 55 -4.48 5.05 -17.26
CA THR A 55 -4.99 6.17 -18.08
C THR A 55 -6.42 5.87 -18.48
N TYR A 56 -7.37 6.71 -18.04
CA TYR A 56 -8.77 6.59 -18.41
C TYR A 56 -9.18 7.69 -19.39
N PHE A 57 -10.05 7.34 -20.34
CA PHE A 57 -10.69 8.27 -21.25
C PHE A 57 -12.21 8.13 -21.16
N ARG A 58 -12.90 9.23 -20.87
CA ARG A 58 -14.36 9.31 -20.90
C ARG A 58 -14.78 10.04 -22.18
N ASP A 59 -15.32 9.28 -23.13
CA ASP A 59 -15.91 9.85 -24.33
C ASP A 59 -17.29 10.44 -23.99
N PRO A 60 -17.58 11.71 -24.34
CA PRO A 60 -18.89 12.34 -24.11
C PRO A 60 -20.09 11.57 -24.67
N ALA A 61 -19.90 10.76 -25.72
CA ALA A 61 -20.95 9.95 -26.32
C ALA A 61 -21.18 8.60 -25.59
N THR A 62 -20.25 8.21 -24.73
CA THR A 62 -20.31 6.93 -24.00
C THR A 62 -20.69 7.13 -22.54
N ARG A 63 -21.12 6.05 -21.88
CA ARG A 63 -21.57 6.08 -20.47
C ARG A 63 -20.58 5.41 -19.51
N TYR A 64 -19.33 5.22 -19.92
CA TYR A 64 -18.32 4.52 -19.12
C TYR A 64 -16.93 5.12 -19.30
N ASP A 65 -16.06 4.86 -18.32
CA ASP A 65 -14.64 5.20 -18.40
C ASP A 65 -13.88 4.07 -19.10
N ARG A 66 -13.22 4.40 -20.21
CA ARG A 66 -12.37 3.46 -20.92
C ARG A 66 -10.98 3.51 -20.32
N LEU A 67 -10.45 2.38 -19.85
CA LEU A 67 -9.03 2.24 -19.56
C LEU A 67 -8.27 2.17 -20.89
N THR A 68 -7.57 3.24 -21.26
CA THR A 68 -6.85 3.38 -22.53
C THR A 68 -5.35 3.10 -22.41
N GLY A 69 -4.81 3.05 -21.20
CA GLY A 69 -3.39 2.76 -20.96
C GLY A 69 -3.12 2.20 -19.58
N ILE A 70 -2.11 1.34 -19.49
CA ILE A 70 -1.59 0.74 -18.26
C ILE A 70 -0.07 0.82 -18.33
N THR A 71 0.55 1.44 -17.31
CA THR A 71 2.00 1.52 -17.20
C THR A 71 2.41 1.16 -15.78
N LEU A 72 3.39 0.27 -15.63
CA LEU A 72 4.05 0.00 -14.36
C LEU A 72 5.41 0.71 -14.37
N ALA A 73 5.63 1.60 -13.42
CA ALA A 73 6.88 2.34 -13.25
C ALA A 73 7.51 1.99 -11.91
N ASN A 74 8.75 1.50 -11.90
CA ASN A 74 9.49 1.17 -10.70
C ASN A 74 10.52 2.25 -10.38
N THR A 75 10.72 2.59 -9.09
CA THR A 75 11.68 3.64 -8.68
C THR A 75 13.13 3.34 -9.04
N ARG A 76 13.51 2.07 -9.19
CA ARG A 76 14.86 1.64 -9.58
C ARG A 76 15.01 1.38 -11.06
N SER A 77 14.01 1.70 -11.88
CA SER A 77 14.12 1.52 -13.33
C SER A 77 15.17 2.46 -13.91
N SER A 78 16.44 2.02 -13.89
CA SER A 78 17.51 2.53 -14.71
C SER A 78 17.15 2.29 -16.18
N ARG A 79 17.36 3.30 -17.02
CA ARG A 79 17.30 3.18 -18.48
C ARG A 79 18.20 2.05 -19.00
#